data_AF-G7KX03-F1
#
_entry.id   AF-G7KX03-F1
#
_cell.length_a   1.000
_cell.length_b   1.000
_cell.length_c   1.000
_cell.angle_alpha   90.00
_cell.angle_beta   90.00
_cell.angle_gamma   90.00
#
_symmetry.space_group_name_H-M   'P 1'
#
loop_
_entity.id
_entity.type
_entity.pdbx_description
1 polymer ?
#
loop_
_entity_poly.entity_id
_entity_poly.type
_entity_poly.pdbx_seq_one_letter_code
_entity_poly.pdbx_strand_id
1 'polypeptide(L)'
;MAASYVWRKYADYLYTKWEKTYLWDMVEPYRRPKSFTPVVVTYISAFYTGVIGAAITEQLYKEKYWEEHPGKAVPLMKPKFYGGPWRVMGGEIPKYE
;
A
#
# COMPACT_ATOMS: atom_id res chain seq x y z
N MET A 1 5.80 -22.47 -57.76
CA MET A 1 4.49 -21.95 -57.29
C MET A 1 4.05 -22.45 -55.90
N ALA A 2 4.68 -23.46 -55.29
CA ALA A 2 4.30 -23.92 -53.93
C ALA A 2 4.80 -23.01 -52.79
N ALA A 3 5.97 -22.38 -52.94
CA ALA A 3 6.54 -21.48 -51.93
C ALA A 3 5.64 -20.27 -51.64
N SER A 4 4.96 -19.72 -52.64
CA SER A 4 4.01 -18.61 -52.46
C SER A 4 2.73 -19.04 -51.75
N TYR A 5 2.26 -20.27 -51.96
CA TYR A 5 1.07 -20.79 -51.27
C TYR A 5 1.32 -20.99 -49.78
N VAL A 6 2.44 -21.60 -49.41
CA VAL A 6 2.83 -21.79 -47.99
C VAL A 6 3.04 -20.43 -47.32
N TRP A 7 3.70 -19.50 -47.99
CA TRP A 7 3.93 -18.15 -47.45
C TRP A 7 2.63 -17.38 -47.26
N ARG A 8 1.68 -17.51 -48.19
CA ARG A 8 0.36 -16.89 -48.09
C ARG A 8 -0.46 -17.49 -46.94
N LYS A 9 -0.46 -18.82 -46.79
CA LYS A 9 -1.11 -19.49 -45.64
C LYS A 9 -0.50 -19.08 -44.30
N TYR A 10 0.82 -18.93 -44.24
CA TYR A 10 1.50 -18.46 -43.03
C TYR A 10 1.16 -17.01 -42.71
N ALA A 11 1.14 -16.13 -43.71
CA ALA A 11 0.71 -14.74 -43.55
C ALA A 11 -0.75 -14.64 -43.07
N ASP A 12 -1.67 -15.41 -43.66
CA ASP A 12 -3.08 -15.46 -43.24
C ASP A 12 -3.23 -15.99 -41.80
N TYR A 13 -2.43 -16.99 -41.42
CA TYR A 13 -2.39 -17.51 -40.05
C TYR A 13 -1.91 -16.46 -39.05
N LEU A 14 -0.82 -15.76 -39.37
CA LEU A 14 -0.32 -14.68 -38.52
C LEU A 14 -1.35 -13.56 -38.40
N TYR A 15 -1.95 -13.13 -39.51
CA TYR A 15 -2.95 -12.07 -39.55
C TYR A 15 -4.17 -12.40 -38.68
N THR A 16 -4.76 -13.59 -38.85
CA THR A 16 -5.90 -14.04 -38.04
C THR A 16 -5.54 -14.23 -36.56
N LYS A 17 -4.29 -14.58 -36.24
CA LYS A 17 -3.81 -14.63 -34.86
C LYS A 17 -3.72 -13.23 -34.24
N TRP A 18 -3.22 -12.25 -35.00
CA TRP A 18 -3.12 -10.84 -34.58
C TRP A 18 -4.48 -10.18 -34.39
N GLU A 19 -5.44 -10.42 -35.30
CA GLU A 19 -6.82 -9.91 -35.15
C GLU A 19 -7.48 -10.45 -33.89
N LYS A 20 -7.28 -11.75 -33.58
CA LYS A 20 -7.81 -12.34 -32.35
C LYS A 20 -7.23 -11.67 -31.12
N THR A 21 -5.91 -11.46 -31.04
CA THR A 21 -5.30 -10.77 -29.90
C THR A 21 -5.78 -9.32 -29.78
N TYR A 22 -5.92 -8.61 -30.90
CA TYR A 22 -6.42 -7.24 -30.91
C TYR A 22 -7.86 -7.14 -30.36
N LEU A 23 -8.75 -8.06 -30.75
CA LEU A 23 -10.11 -8.11 -30.22
C LEU A 23 -10.13 -8.40 -28.71
N TRP A 24 -9.24 -9.27 -28.22
CA TRP A 24 -9.11 -9.53 -26.78
C TRP A 24 -8.61 -8.29 -26.04
N ASP A 25 -7.61 -7.59 -26.57
CA ASP A 25 -7.07 -6.36 -25.99
C ASP A 25 -8.12 -5.23 -25.94
N MET A 26 -9.02 -5.15 -26.93
CA MET A 26 -10.12 -4.20 -26.94
C MET A 26 -11.21 -4.51 -25.90
N VAL A 27 -11.40 -5.78 -25.53
CA VAL A 27 -12.40 -6.22 -24.54
C VAL A 27 -11.82 -6.25 -23.12
N GLU A 28 -10.50 -6.31 -22.98
CA GLU A 28 -9.76 -6.31 -21.71
C GLU A 28 -10.24 -5.20 -20.72
N PRO A 29 -10.48 -3.94 -21.13
CA PRO A 29 -10.92 -2.88 -20.22
C PRO A 29 -12.34 -3.07 -19.69
N TYR A 30 -13.20 -3.79 -20.41
CA TYR A 30 -14.58 -4.09 -20.01
C TYR A 30 -14.68 -5.37 -19.19
N ARG A 31 -13.57 -6.10 -19.04
CA ARG A 31 -13.52 -7.32 -18.27
C ARG A 31 -13.56 -6.99 -16.78
N ARG A 32 -14.46 -7.64 -16.04
CA ARG A 32 -14.53 -7.50 -14.58
C ARG A 32 -13.15 -7.79 -13.97
N PRO A 33 -12.62 -6.91 -13.09
CA PRO A 33 -11.36 -7.19 -12.38
C PRO A 33 -11.52 -8.50 -11.61
N LYS A 34 -10.58 -9.43 -11.82
CA LYS A 34 -10.71 -10.82 -11.34
C LYS A 34 -10.79 -10.92 -9.81
N SER A 35 -10.18 -9.99 -9.08
CA SER A 35 -10.35 -9.91 -7.62
C SER A 35 -9.92 -8.55 -7.06
N PHE A 36 -10.67 -8.06 -6.06
CA PHE A 36 -10.28 -6.93 -5.22
C PHE A 36 -9.36 -7.36 -4.06
N THR A 37 -9.19 -8.67 -3.89
CA THR A 37 -8.37 -9.30 -2.85
C THR A 37 -6.94 -8.76 -2.74
N PRO A 38 -6.14 -8.60 -3.83
CA PRO A 38 -4.76 -8.13 -3.68
C PRO A 38 -4.70 -6.74 -3.06
N VAL A 39 -5.64 -5.86 -3.43
CA VAL A 39 -5.73 -4.50 -2.89
C VAL A 39 -6.04 -4.54 -1.39
N VAL A 40 -7.03 -5.33 -0.98
CA VAL A 40 -7.41 -5.50 0.44
C VAL A 40 -6.23 -6.04 1.26
N VAL A 41 -5.53 -7.05 0.75
CA VAL A 41 -4.39 -7.65 1.45
C VAL A 41 -3.27 -6.62 1.63
N THR A 42 -2.96 -5.83 0.60
CA THR A 42 -1.96 -4.75 0.71
C THR A 42 -2.36 -3.68 1.72
N TYR A 43 -3.63 -3.30 1.78
CA TYR A 43 -4.08 -2.33 2.79
C TYR A 43 -3.97 -2.87 4.22
N ILE A 44 -4.37 -4.13 4.44
CA ILE A 44 -4.27 -4.78 5.75
C ILE A 44 -2.80 -4.87 6.17
N SER A 45 -1.91 -5.34 5.29
CA SER A 45 -0.49 -5.46 5.62
C SER A 45 0.13 -4.11 5.94
N ALA A 46 -0.10 -3.09 5.09
CA ALA A 46 0.40 -1.75 5.31
C ALA A 46 -0.09 -1.14 6.64
N PHE A 47 -1.36 -1.33 6.98
CA PHE A 47 -1.93 -0.84 8.24
C PHE A 47 -1.24 -1.49 9.45
N TYR A 48 -1.16 -2.81 9.50
CA TYR A 48 -0.56 -3.52 10.64
C TYR A 48 0.95 -3.28 10.75
N THR A 49 1.67 -3.20 9.63
CA THR A 49 3.09 -2.81 9.66
C THR A 49 3.27 -1.40 10.24
N GLY A 50 2.40 -0.45 9.90
CA GLY A 50 2.42 0.90 10.48
C GLY A 50 2.16 0.90 11.98
N VAL A 51 1.16 0.15 12.47
CA VAL A 51 0.82 0.04 13.90
C VAL A 51 1.99 -0.58 14.69
N ILE A 52 2.58 -1.66 14.18
CA ILE A 52 3.71 -2.34 14.83
C ILE A 52 4.92 -1.40 14.89
N GLY A 53 5.24 -0.72 13.78
CA GLY A 53 6.34 0.25 13.75
C GLY A 53 6.13 1.40 14.75
N ALA A 54 4.92 1.95 14.82
CA ALA A 54 4.57 2.98 15.79
C ALA A 54 4.76 2.48 17.23
N ALA A 55 4.25 1.28 17.55
CA ALA A 55 4.39 0.69 18.87
C ALA A 55 5.86 0.49 19.27
N ILE A 56 6.71 -0.01 18.37
CA ILE A 56 8.15 -0.17 18.64
C ILE A 56 8.80 1.19 18.92
N THR A 57 8.50 2.22 18.12
CA THR A 57 9.08 3.55 18.31
C THR A 57 8.62 4.21 19.62
N GLU A 58 7.37 4.01 20.02
CA GLU A 58 6.85 4.44 21.33
C GLU A 58 7.61 3.77 22.47
N GLN A 59 7.85 2.46 22.40
CA GLN A 59 8.56 1.74 23.47
C GLN A 59 10.02 2.18 23.58
N LEU A 60 10.73 2.31 22.46
CA LEU A 60 12.11 2.82 22.45
C LEU A 60 12.20 4.24 23.00
N TYR A 61 11.21 5.10 22.69
CA TYR A 61 11.12 6.43 23.27
C TYR A 61 10.96 6.38 24.79
N LYS A 62 10.12 5.46 25.29
CA LYS A 62 9.91 5.30 26.73
C LYS A 62 11.15 4.79 27.44
N GLU A 63 11.78 3.74 26.92
CA GLU A 63 13.01 3.18 27.49
C GLU A 63 14.09 4.26 27.65
N LYS A 64 14.34 5.03 26.58
CA LYS A 64 15.28 6.15 26.62
C LYS A 64 14.91 7.22 27.66
N TYR A 65 13.62 7.56 27.77
CA TYR A 65 13.17 8.54 28.75
C TYR A 65 13.40 8.05 30.20
N TRP A 66 13.15 6.77 30.47
CA TRP A 66 13.39 6.17 31.79
C TRP A 66 14.86 6.21 32.18
N GLU A 67 15.77 5.95 31.24
CA GLU A 67 17.22 6.03 31.48
C GLU A 67 17.65 7.43 31.93
N GLU A 68 17.08 8.47 31.32
CA GLU A 68 17.40 9.86 31.63
C GLU A 68 16.63 10.38 32.87
N HIS A 69 15.46 9.81 33.19
CA HIS A 69 14.53 10.30 34.20
C HIS A 69 13.94 9.18 35.08
N PRO A 70 14.75 8.57 35.97
CA PRO A 70 14.27 7.49 36.81
C PRO A 70 13.13 7.95 37.72
N GLY A 71 12.05 7.17 37.76
CA GLY A 71 10.89 7.41 38.64
C GLY A 71 9.91 8.49 38.18
N LYS A 72 10.10 9.11 37.01
CA LYS A 72 9.12 10.01 36.41
C LYS A 72 8.14 9.25 35.51
N ALA A 73 6.88 9.68 35.51
CA ALA A 73 5.91 9.18 34.55
C ALA A 73 6.33 9.57 33.12
N VAL A 74 6.31 8.61 32.21
CA VAL A 74 6.77 8.84 30.84
C VAL A 74 5.66 9.47 30.02
N PRO A 75 5.91 10.61 29.36
CA PRO A 75 4.95 11.19 28.44
C PRO A 75 4.73 10.28 27.22
N LEU A 76 3.58 10.40 26.57
CA LEU A 76 3.36 9.74 25.29
C LEU A 76 4.21 10.39 24.20
N MET A 77 4.77 9.61 23.28
CA MET A 77 5.51 10.19 22.16
C MET A 77 4.57 11.05 21.31
N LYS A 78 5.07 12.20 20.86
CA LYS A 78 4.31 13.03 19.92
C LYS A 78 4.15 12.30 18.58
N PRO A 79 2.94 12.27 18.00
CA PRO A 79 2.70 11.60 16.74
C PRO A 79 3.45 12.35 15.63
N LYS A 80 4.23 11.60 14.85
CA LYS A 80 4.95 12.18 13.70
C LYS A 80 4.03 12.49 12.52
N PHE A 81 2.94 11.75 12.40
CA PHE A 81 2.03 11.80 11.24
C PHE A 81 0.72 12.56 11.51
N TYR A 82 0.55 13.15 12.70
CA TYR A 82 -0.66 13.91 13.05
C TYR A 82 -0.29 15.35 13.38
N GLY A 83 -0.51 16.25 12.43
CA GLY A 83 -0.30 17.70 12.61
C GLY A 83 -1.47 18.43 13.29
N GLY A 84 -2.55 17.72 13.63
CA GLY A 84 -3.69 18.28 14.33
C GLY A 84 -3.40 18.61 15.80
N PRO A 85 -4.37 19.14 16.56
CA PRO A 85 -4.20 19.59 17.94
C PRO A 85 -4.04 18.43 18.94
N TRP A 86 -2.93 17.70 18.84
CA TRP A 86 -2.58 16.55 19.69
C TRP A 86 -2.58 16.90 21.18
N ARG A 87 -2.09 18.10 21.53
CA ARG A 87 -1.98 18.60 22.90
C ARG A 87 -3.33 18.81 23.60
N VAL A 88 -4.40 19.04 22.84
CA VAL A 88 -5.73 19.35 23.40
C VAL A 88 -6.48 18.07 23.77
N MET A 89 -6.25 16.97 23.05
CA MET A 89 -6.94 15.68 23.27
C MET A 89 -6.21 14.76 24.26
N GLY A 90 -4.91 14.99 24.51
CA GLY A 90 -4.11 14.19 25.44
C GLY A 90 -4.21 14.57 26.91
N GLY A 91 -5.00 15.60 27.28
CA GLY A 91 -5.15 16.06 28.67
C GLY A 91 -3.92 16.77 29.28
N GLU A 92 -2.84 16.97 28.52
CA GLU A 92 -1.57 17.55 28.98
C GLU A 92 -1.52 19.10 28.93
N ILE A 93 -2.61 19.77 29.29
CA ILE A 93 -2.59 21.21 29.55
C ILE A 93 -3.05 21.43 31.00
N PRO A 94 -2.15 21.69 31.97
CA PRO A 94 -2.59 22.38 33.17
C PRO A 94 -3.09 23.75 32.70
N LYS A 95 -4.33 24.11 33.08
CA LYS A 95 -4.82 25.48 32.88
C LYS A 95 -3.77 26.39 33.51
N TYR A 96 -3.28 27.36 32.74
CA TYR A 96 -2.44 28.42 33.28
C TYR A 96 -3.20 29.09 34.43
N GLU A 97 -2.66 28.99 35.65
CA GLU A 97 -2.90 29.95 36.74
C GLU A 97 -1.75 30.95 36.74
#